data_AF-A0A167WW31-F1
#
_entry.id   AF-A0A167WW31-F1
#
_cell.length_a   1.000
_cell.length_b   1.000
_cell.length_c   1.000
_cell.angle_alpha   90.00
_cell.angle_beta   90.00
_cell.angle_gamma   90.00
#
_symmetry.space_group_name_H-M   'P 1'
#
loop_
_entity.id
_entity.type
_entity.pdbx_description
1 polymer ?
#
loop_
_entity_poly.entity_id
_entity_poly.type
_entity_poly.pdbx_seq_one_letter_code
_entity_poly.pdbx_strand_id
1 'polypeptide(L)'
;ELGGFKIPGVREKVITTLFADDTTIYLNEYDEYEVLEKILLTWCKASGARFNIDKTEILPIGTKEYRDWLITNRTNHETNAKLPENIKIAIDGEPCRSLGGWVGNLKDDVVIWAKNVEKIKAHLKRWNRSH
;
A
#
# COMPACT_ATOMS: atom_id res chain seq x y z
N GLU A 1 -9.28 13.00 -13.87
CA GLU A 1 -8.40 13.54 -12.81
C GLU A 1 -8.67 12.76 -11.53
N LEU A 2 -7.69 12.53 -10.65
CA LEU A 2 -7.88 11.71 -9.45
C LEU A 2 -8.41 12.56 -8.27
N GLY A 3 -9.40 12.04 -7.55
CA GLY A 3 -10.04 12.67 -6.41
C GLY A 3 -9.33 12.45 -5.08
N GLY A 4 -8.62 11.33 -4.90
CA GLY A 4 -7.82 11.02 -3.72
C GLY A 4 -8.59 11.03 -2.40
N PHE A 5 -7.88 11.16 -1.28
CA PHE A 5 -8.46 11.17 0.06
C PHE A 5 -8.69 12.58 0.59
N LYS A 6 -9.85 12.79 1.20
CA LYS A 6 -10.14 13.99 2.00
C LYS A 6 -9.98 13.64 3.47
N ILE A 7 -8.93 14.18 4.10
CA ILE A 7 -8.64 13.95 5.51
C ILE A 7 -9.23 15.11 6.32
N PRO A 8 -10.06 14.85 7.35
CA PRO A 8 -10.56 15.90 8.23
C PRO A 8 -9.41 16.75 8.80
N GLY A 9 -9.50 18.07 8.63
CA GLY A 9 -8.48 19.01 9.09
C GLY A 9 -7.33 19.28 8.10
N VAL A 10 -7.24 18.53 6.99
CA VAL A 10 -6.29 18.82 5.90
C VAL A 10 -7.04 19.52 4.77
N ARG A 11 -6.56 20.70 4.36
CA ARG A 11 -7.23 21.53 3.34
C ARG A 11 -7.18 20.91 1.95
N GLU A 12 -6.09 20.21 1.64
CA GLU A 12 -5.85 19.61 0.33
C GLU A 12 -6.15 18.11 0.36
N LYS A 13 -6.63 17.59 -0.78
CA LYS A 13 -6.78 16.15 -0.96
C LYS A 13 -5.41 15.50 -1.03
N VAL A 14 -5.25 14.36 -0.38
CA VAL A 14 -4.04 13.54 -0.48
C VAL A 14 -4.22 12.55 -1.61
N ILE A 15 -3.40 12.66 -2.65
CA ILE A 15 -3.39 11.73 -3.80
C ILE A 15 -2.14 10.86 -3.77
N THR A 16 -1.00 11.41 -3.36
CA THR A 16 0.27 10.68 -3.33
C THR A 16 1.15 11.18 -2.19
N THR A 17 1.95 10.28 -1.64
CA THR A 17 3.06 10.59 -0.74
C THR A 17 4.31 9.90 -1.26
N LEU A 18 5.39 10.67 -1.38
CA LEU A 18 6.67 10.22 -1.91
C LEU A 18 7.73 10.32 -0.82
N PHE A 19 8.45 9.23 -0.59
CA PHE A 19 9.58 9.21 0.34
C PHE A 19 10.70 8.32 -0.22
N ALA A 20 11.81 8.94 -0.63
CA ALA A 20 12.88 8.26 -1.37
C ALA A 20 12.34 7.53 -2.61
N ASP A 21 12.51 6.21 -2.68
CA ASP A 21 11.97 5.33 -3.73
C ASP A 21 10.56 4.79 -3.44
N ASP A 22 10.07 4.92 -2.19
CA ASP A 22 8.74 4.49 -1.81
C ASP A 22 7.68 5.53 -2.24
N THR A 23 6.69 5.06 -2.98
CA THR A 23 5.54 5.87 -3.43
C THR A 23 4.25 5.22 -2.94
N THR A 24 3.41 5.99 -2.23
CA THR A 24 2.07 5.56 -1.83
C THR A 24 1.04 6.44 -2.52
N ILE A 25 0.04 5.82 -3.14
CA ILE A 25 -1.03 6.51 -3.86
C ILE A 25 -2.35 6.23 -3.14
N TYR A 26 -3.18 7.25 -3.03
CA TYR A 26 -4.47 7.22 -2.36
C TYR A 26 -5.55 7.44 -3.42
N LEU A 27 -6.41 6.44 -3.59
CA LEU A 27 -7.54 6.44 -4.52
C LEU A 27 -8.83 6.35 -3.73
N ASN A 28 -9.77 7.26 -3.96
CA ASN A 28 -11.13 7.05 -3.46
C ASN A 28 -11.86 5.94 -4.25
N GLU A 29 -13.06 5.58 -3.81
CA GLU A 29 -13.85 4.53 -4.45
C GLU A 29 -14.14 4.82 -5.93
N TYR A 30 -14.40 6.08 -6.31
CA TYR A 30 -14.71 6.49 -7.68
C TYR A 30 -13.48 6.73 -8.56
N ASP A 31 -12.26 6.69 -8.01
CA ASP A 31 -11.06 6.93 -8.79
C ASP A 31 -10.73 5.72 -9.67
N GLU A 32 -10.80 5.91 -11.00
CA GLU A 32 -10.46 4.86 -11.94
C GLU A 32 -8.95 4.52 -11.93
N TYR A 33 -8.62 3.26 -11.69
CA TYR A 33 -7.24 2.79 -11.69
C TYR A 33 -6.54 3.01 -13.05
N GLU A 34 -7.27 2.90 -14.17
CA GLU A 34 -6.72 3.19 -15.50
C GLU A 34 -6.25 4.64 -15.65
N VAL A 35 -6.92 5.59 -14.98
CA VAL A 35 -6.52 7.01 -14.99
C VAL A 35 -5.20 7.15 -14.25
N LEU A 36 -5.04 6.45 -13.12
CA LEU A 36 -3.76 6.40 -12.40
C LEU A 36 -2.66 5.81 -13.29
N GLU A 37 -2.90 4.67 -13.95
CA GLU A 37 -1.90 4.05 -14.84
C GLU A 37 -1.46 5.01 -15.95
N LYS A 38 -2.40 5.72 -16.59
CA LYS A 38 -2.09 6.71 -17.63
C LYS A 38 -1.21 7.85 -17.10
N ILE A 39 -1.50 8.33 -15.88
CA ILE A 39 -0.69 9.36 -15.21
C ILE A 39 0.71 8.83 -14.92
N LEU A 40 0.82 7.64 -14.32
CA LEU A 40 2.11 7.03 -13.97
C LEU A 40 2.95 6.72 -15.21
N LEU A 41 2.35 6.19 -16.28
CA LEU A 41 3.03 5.93 -17.55
C LEU A 41 3.57 7.22 -18.18
N THR A 42 2.80 8.30 -18.13
CA THR A 42 3.24 9.61 -18.65
C THR A 42 4.42 10.15 -17.84
N TRP A 43 4.32 10.07 -16.51
CA TRP A 43 5.39 10.50 -15.62
C TRP A 43 6.66 9.66 -15.78
N CYS A 44 6.54 8.33 -15.89
CA CYS A 44 7.66 7.42 -16.15
C CYS A 44 8.36 7.74 -17.48
N LYS A 45 7.59 8.00 -18.54
CA LYS A 45 8.16 8.39 -19.85
C LYS A 45 8.92 9.71 -19.78
N ALA A 46 8.43 10.69 -19.01
CA ALA A 46 9.06 11.99 -18.87
C ALA A 46 10.29 11.97 -17.94
N SER A 47 10.24 11.20 -16.85
CA SER A 47 11.29 11.15 -15.83
C SER A 47 12.37 10.09 -16.10
N GLY A 48 12.08 9.09 -16.94
CA GLY A 48 12.91 7.89 -17.10
C GLY A 48 12.79 6.89 -15.93
N ALA A 49 11.94 7.17 -14.94
CA ALA A 49 11.71 6.26 -13.82
C ALA A 49 10.88 5.03 -14.23
N ARG A 50 11.06 3.92 -13.52
CA ARG A 50 10.30 2.68 -13.73
C ARG A 50 9.65 2.22 -12.43
N PHE A 51 8.32 2.15 -12.41
CA PHE A 51 7.60 1.55 -11.27
C PHE A 51 7.85 0.05 -11.20
N ASN A 52 8.07 -0.44 -9.97
CA ASN A 52 8.17 -1.84 -9.70
C ASN A 52 6.78 -2.40 -9.39
N ILE A 53 6.07 -2.79 -10.45
CA ILE A 53 4.70 -3.30 -10.34
C ILE A 53 4.65 -4.57 -9.48
N ASP A 54 5.67 -5.42 -9.54
CA ASP A 54 5.74 -6.66 -8.76
C ASP A 54 5.87 -6.40 -7.24
N LYS A 55 6.37 -5.23 -6.84
CA LYS A 55 6.41 -4.78 -5.45
C LYS A 55 5.19 -3.93 -5.06
N THR A 56 4.29 -3.66 -5.99
CA THR A 56 3.10 -2.85 -5.71
C THR A 56 2.06 -3.71 -5.00
N GLU A 57 1.52 -3.19 -3.90
CA GLU A 57 0.46 -3.81 -3.12
C GLU A 57 -0.71 -2.85 -2.99
N ILE A 58 -1.93 -3.36 -3.09
CA ILE A 58 -3.17 -2.61 -2.87
C ILE A 58 -3.69 -2.95 -1.48
N LEU A 59 -3.91 -1.92 -0.67
CA LEU A 59 -4.55 -2.05 0.64
C LEU A 59 -5.96 -1.42 0.58
N PRO A 60 -7.04 -2.23 0.59
CA PRO A 60 -8.40 -1.72 0.66
C PRO A 60 -8.64 -1.01 2.00
N ILE A 61 -9.23 0.19 1.98
CA ILE A 61 -9.58 0.97 3.17
C ILE A 61 -11.08 1.27 3.12
N GLY A 62 -11.79 1.11 4.23
CA GLY A 62 -13.23 1.32 4.31
C GLY A 62 -13.90 0.37 5.29
N THR A 63 -15.21 0.17 5.15
CA THR A 63 -15.96 -0.81 5.94
C THR A 63 -15.54 -2.24 5.59
N LYS A 64 -15.82 -3.21 6.47
CA LYS A 64 -15.47 -4.60 6.20
C LYS A 64 -16.17 -5.12 4.94
N GLU A 65 -17.42 -4.74 4.77
CA GLU A 65 -18.27 -5.10 3.64
C GLU A 65 -17.67 -4.59 2.32
N TYR A 66 -17.17 -3.35 2.32
CA TYR A 66 -16.50 -2.76 1.16
C TYR A 66 -15.19 -3.50 0.84
N ARG A 67 -14.36 -3.79 1.85
CA ARG A 67 -13.10 -4.51 1.64
C ARG A 67 -13.33 -5.91 1.07
N ASP A 68 -14.25 -6.67 1.65
CA ASP A 68 -14.62 -8.00 1.17
C ASP A 68 -15.16 -7.96 -0.26
N TRP A 69 -16.01 -6.97 -0.57
CA TRP A 69 -16.55 -6.74 -1.90
C TRP A 69 -15.47 -6.39 -2.92
N LEU A 70 -14.54 -5.48 -2.60
CA LEU A 70 -13.43 -5.09 -3.47
C LEU A 70 -12.51 -6.26 -3.75
N ILE A 71 -12.16 -7.05 -2.73
CA ILE A 71 -11.32 -8.25 -2.88
C ILE A 71 -12.01 -9.27 -3.79
N THR A 72 -13.32 -9.48 -3.60
CA THR A 72 -14.10 -10.47 -4.37
C THR A 72 -14.28 -10.06 -5.83
N ASN A 73 -14.60 -8.78 -6.08
CA ASN A 73 -14.88 -8.29 -7.43
C ASN A 73 -13.63 -7.77 -8.15
N ARG A 74 -12.53 -7.62 -7.40
CA ARG A 74 -11.25 -7.08 -7.86
C ARG A 74 -11.39 -5.70 -8.51
N THR A 75 -12.28 -4.85 -7.98
CA THR A 75 -12.51 -3.47 -8.45
C THR A 75 -12.86 -2.58 -7.27
N ASN A 76 -12.52 -1.29 -7.34
CA ASN A 76 -12.82 -0.32 -6.29
C ASN A 76 -14.22 0.30 -6.39
N HIS A 77 -14.90 0.15 -7.54
CA HIS A 77 -16.29 0.60 -7.75
C HIS A 77 -16.97 -0.20 -8.86
N GLU A 78 -18.30 -0.32 -8.79
CA GLU A 78 -19.09 -1.17 -9.69
C GLU A 78 -18.96 -0.79 -11.18
N THR A 79 -18.69 0.48 -11.46
CA THR A 79 -18.50 1.00 -12.83
C THR A 79 -17.04 0.96 -13.28
N ASN A 80 -16.09 0.71 -12.39
CA ASN A 80 -14.66 0.78 -12.69
C ASN A 80 -14.17 -0.55 -13.26
N ALA A 81 -13.14 -0.46 -14.11
CA ALA A 81 -12.43 -1.62 -14.61
C ALA A 81 -11.80 -2.42 -13.46
N LYS A 82 -11.61 -3.73 -13.68
CA LYS A 82 -10.92 -4.58 -12.71
C LYS A 82 -9.47 -4.14 -12.54
N LEU A 83 -8.98 -4.22 -11.31
CA LEU A 83 -7.59 -3.99 -10.96
C LEU A 83 -6.69 -5.05 -11.63
N PRO A 84 -5.45 -4.73 -12.01
CA PRO A 84 -4.57 -5.67 -12.72
C PRO A 84 -4.26 -6.94 -11.94
N GLU A 85 -4.28 -8.10 -12.62
CA GLU A 85 -4.16 -9.40 -11.95
C GLU A 85 -2.83 -9.63 -11.21
N ASN A 86 -1.77 -9.00 -11.73
CA ASN A 86 -0.41 -9.11 -11.21
C ASN A 86 -0.16 -8.29 -9.94
N ILE A 87 -1.10 -7.45 -9.52
CA ILE A 87 -0.96 -6.65 -8.30
C ILE A 87 -1.65 -7.37 -7.15
N LYS A 88 -0.94 -7.57 -6.05
CA LYS A 88 -1.48 -8.18 -4.86
C LYS A 88 -2.45 -7.23 -4.15
N ILE A 89 -3.62 -7.72 -3.78
CA ILE A 89 -4.57 -7.02 -2.90
C ILE A 89 -4.46 -7.67 -1.51
N ALA A 90 -4.11 -6.87 -0.50
CA ALA A 90 -3.99 -7.36 0.86
C ALA A 90 -5.36 -7.61 1.47
N ILE A 91 -5.52 -8.77 2.09
CA ILE A 91 -6.72 -9.16 2.83
C ILE A 91 -6.63 -8.74 4.30
N ASP A 92 -7.75 -8.77 5.01
CA ASP A 92 -7.76 -8.54 6.46
C ASP A 92 -6.85 -9.55 7.19
N GLY A 93 -6.04 -9.04 8.10
CA GLY A 93 -5.00 -9.78 8.83
C GLY A 93 -3.66 -9.86 8.11
N GLU A 94 -3.61 -9.53 6.81
CA GLU A 94 -2.36 -9.51 6.04
C GLU A 94 -1.70 -8.12 6.07
N PRO A 95 -0.47 -8.01 6.60
CA PRO A 95 0.21 -6.71 6.66
C PRO A 95 0.95 -6.40 5.34
N CYS A 96 0.79 -5.16 4.86
CA CYS A 96 1.59 -4.52 3.83
C CYS A 96 2.79 -3.78 4.44
N ARG A 97 3.83 -3.60 3.63
CA ARG A 97 4.99 -2.78 3.99
C ARG A 97 4.82 -1.37 3.45
N SER A 98 4.98 -0.35 4.31
CA SER A 98 5.02 1.05 3.88
C SER A 98 6.04 1.81 4.74
N LEU A 99 7.05 2.43 4.11
CA LEU A 99 8.11 3.21 4.77
C LEU A 99 8.84 2.46 5.90
N GLY A 100 9.01 1.14 5.75
CA GLY A 100 9.60 0.30 6.80
C GLY A 100 8.68 0.02 8.00
N GLY A 101 7.46 0.54 8.00
CA GLY A 101 6.36 0.15 8.88
C GLY A 101 5.53 -0.99 8.29
N TRP A 102 4.78 -1.66 9.16
CA TRP A 102 3.74 -2.61 8.76
C TRP A 102 2.38 -1.95 8.90
N VAL A 103 1.62 -1.90 7.81
CA VAL A 103 0.27 -1.33 7.71
C VAL A 103 -0.70 -2.40 7.21
N GLY A 104 -1.97 -2.35 7.59
CA GLY A 104 -2.92 -3.40 7.19
C GLY A 104 -4.13 -3.44 8.10
N ASN A 105 -5.24 -3.94 7.58
CA ASN A 105 -6.48 -4.08 8.33
C ASN A 105 -6.40 -5.28 9.28
N LEU A 106 -6.85 -5.12 10.52
CA LEU A 106 -6.92 -6.20 11.53
C LEU A 106 -5.61 -7.00 11.70
N LYS A 107 -4.45 -6.38 11.42
CA LYS A 107 -3.14 -7.04 11.55
C LYS A 107 -2.78 -7.29 13.02
N ASP A 108 -2.12 -8.40 13.28
CA ASP A 108 -1.56 -8.70 14.59
C ASP A 108 -0.19 -8.02 14.76
N ASP A 109 -0.20 -6.87 15.42
CA ASP A 109 1.01 -6.11 15.72
C ASP A 109 2.00 -6.87 16.61
N VAL A 110 1.52 -7.73 17.50
CA VAL A 110 2.37 -8.48 18.42
C VAL A 110 3.23 -9.48 17.64
N VAL A 111 2.62 -10.21 16.71
CA VAL A 111 3.32 -11.18 15.84
C VAL A 111 4.33 -10.48 14.94
N ILE A 112 3.98 -9.31 14.42
CA ILE A 112 4.84 -8.49 13.55
C ILE A 112 6.12 -8.05 14.30
N TRP A 113 5.98 -7.59 15.55
CA TRP A 113 7.12 -7.10 16.32
C TRP A 113 7.94 -8.21 16.98
N ALA A 114 7.33 -9.35 17.34
CA ALA A 114 8.01 -10.46 18.00
C ALA A 114 9.26 -10.94 17.22
N LYS A 115 9.13 -11.15 15.90
CA LYS A 115 10.24 -11.57 15.03
C LYS A 115 11.38 -10.55 14.98
N ASN A 116 11.04 -9.25 14.95
CA ASN A 116 12.04 -8.18 14.96
C ASN A 116 12.78 -8.15 16.30
N VAL A 117 12.07 -8.29 17.41
CA VAL A 117 12.65 -8.35 18.75
C VAL A 117 13.57 -9.56 18.89
N GLU A 118 13.18 -10.73 18.39
CA GLU A 118 14.02 -11.92 18.39
C GLU A 118 15.30 -11.73 17.57
N LYS A 119 15.20 -11.13 16.38
CA LYS A 119 16.37 -10.82 15.54
C LYS A 119 17.33 -9.87 16.23
N ILE A 120 16.83 -8.82 16.90
CA ILE A 120 17.64 -7.89 17.69
C ILE A 120 18.34 -8.64 18.84
N LYS A 121 17.60 -9.47 19.58
CA LYS A 121 18.17 -10.30 20.66
C LYS A 121 19.28 -11.23 20.15
N ALA A 122 19.07 -11.88 19.01
CA ALA A 122 20.07 -12.75 18.40
C ALA A 122 21.33 -11.98 17.97
N HIS A 123 21.17 -10.79 17.38
CA HIS A 123 22.29 -9.92 17.01
C HIS A 123 23.08 -9.45 18.24
N LEU A 124 22.39 -9.00 19.30
CA LEU A 124 23.04 -8.61 20.56
C LEU A 124 23.80 -9.77 21.20
N LYS A 125 23.21 -10.98 21.20
CA LYS A 125 23.87 -12.18 21.73
C LYS A 125 25.13 -12.56 20.94
N ARG A 126 25.11 -12.38 19.61
CA ARG A 126 26.29 -12.61 18.76
C ARG A 126 27.37 -11.58 19.04
N TRP A 127 27.00 -10.31 19.18
CA TRP A 127 27.95 -9.24 19.41
C TRP A 127 28.66 -9.39 20.77
N ASN A 128 27.94 -9.84 21.79
CA ASN A 128 28.49 -10.11 23.12
C ASN A 128 29.45 -11.33 23.16
N ARG A 129 29.59 -12.09 22.07
CA ARG A 129 30.56 -13.19 21.92
C ARG A 129 31.80 -12.78 21.12
N SER A 130 31.83 -11.55 20.61
CA SER A 130 32.93 -11.00 19.81
C SER A 130 33.75 -9.93 20.55
N HIS A 131 33.43 -9.70 21.84
CA HIS A 131 34.33 -9.13 22.84
C HIS A 131 34.87 -10.28 23.70
#